data_AF-A0A6V8DL28-F1
#
_entry.id   AF-A0A6V8DL28-F1
#
_cell.length_a   1.000
_cell.length_b   1.000
_cell.length_c   1.000
_cell.angle_alpha   90.00
_cell.angle_beta   90.00
_cell.angle_gamma   90.00
#
_symmetry.space_group_name_H-M   'P 1'
#
loop_
_entity.id
_entity.type
_entity.pdbx_description
1 polymer ?
#
loop_
_entity_poly.entity_id
_entity_poly.type
_entity_poly.pdbx_seq_one_letter_code
_entity_poly.pdbx_strand_id
1 'polypeptide(L)'
;QQGNAVVMASHDEEVISCSRRILTIDSGGISESNNTIEEDIIQERQFLNERHSKTISSLFSWTYSIERRNPVDTIGKATPAILALLLSYSVLIGMDTSQAALSNANIGNHLAAALVLTPAFISAVISPAMIRRLSEEECGKWWSAVCGPQFRPATSIMASSILLPLPLTYLSWFVLSGSLPVDSSEEVLRWLWLPSLVIIDISCAATALHLLVSDLRRSGAAVASLLLIVLIWPFMELVDALSVIMEVGMSSEISIGSPLASIIIASIISAMVWAVAVIIPDA
;
A
#
# COMPACT_ATOMS: atom_id res chain seq x y z
N GLN A 1 -19.36 14.31 43.72
CA GLN A 1 -20.42 13.33 43.39
C GLN A 1 -20.99 13.73 42.03
N GLN A 2 -20.54 13.09 40.94
CA GLN A 2 -21.16 13.27 39.63
C GLN A 2 -22.42 12.40 39.60
N GLY A 3 -23.59 13.05 39.50
CA GLY A 3 -24.91 12.42 39.58
C GLY A 3 -25.32 11.69 38.30
N ASN A 4 -24.50 10.76 37.83
CA ASN A 4 -24.85 9.92 36.69
C ASN A 4 -25.63 8.70 37.19
N ALA A 5 -26.86 8.53 36.70
CA ALA A 5 -27.66 7.34 36.91
C ALA A 5 -27.34 6.32 35.80
N VAL A 6 -27.03 5.09 36.17
CA VAL A 6 -26.79 3.98 35.23
C VAL A 6 -27.85 2.92 35.47
N VAL A 7 -28.51 2.51 34.41
CA VAL A 7 -29.50 1.41 34.41
C VAL A 7 -28.94 0.31 33.53
N MET A 8 -28.87 -0.91 34.05
CA MET A 8 -28.34 -2.07 33.37
C MET A 8 -29.33 -3.23 33.51
N ALA A 9 -29.52 -3.99 32.43
CA ALA A 9 -30.28 -5.23 32.43
C ALA A 9 -29.29 -6.39 32.27
N SER A 10 -29.38 -7.38 33.14
CA SER A 10 -28.54 -8.58 33.11
C SER A 10 -29.35 -9.77 33.61
N HIS A 11 -29.00 -10.97 33.15
CA HIS A 11 -29.47 -12.24 33.71
C HIS A 11 -28.42 -12.88 34.63
N ASP A 12 -27.24 -12.27 34.73
CA ASP A 12 -26.13 -12.75 35.56
C ASP A 12 -26.25 -12.19 36.98
N GLU A 13 -26.39 -13.08 37.96
CA GLU A 13 -26.53 -12.75 39.38
C GLU A 13 -25.32 -11.97 39.91
N GLU A 14 -24.11 -12.24 39.41
CA GLU A 14 -22.90 -11.52 39.85
C GLU A 14 -22.97 -10.04 39.47
N VAL A 15 -23.47 -9.74 38.27
CA VAL A 15 -23.63 -8.37 37.79
C VAL A 15 -24.78 -7.65 38.50
N ILE A 16 -25.89 -8.37 38.74
CA ILE A 16 -27.06 -7.83 39.46
C ILE A 16 -26.68 -7.45 40.90
N SER A 17 -25.83 -8.26 41.54
CA SER A 17 -25.35 -8.03 42.92
C SER A 17 -24.54 -6.74 43.09
N CYS A 18 -24.01 -6.16 42.00
CA CYS A 18 -23.26 -4.90 42.04
C CYS A 18 -24.16 -3.65 41.99
N SER A 19 -25.47 -3.82 41.78
CA SER A 19 -26.42 -2.71 41.64
C SER A 19 -27.08 -2.33 42.98
N ARG A 20 -27.37 -1.04 43.18
CA ARG A 20 -28.00 -0.54 44.42
C ARG A 20 -29.51 -0.82 44.47
N ARG A 21 -30.17 -0.82 43.32
CA ARG A 21 -31.60 -1.09 43.14
C ARG A 21 -31.76 -2.15 42.07
N ILE A 22 -32.50 -3.21 42.38
CA ILE A 22 -32.79 -4.31 41.47
C ILE A 22 -34.29 -4.24 41.14
N LEU A 23 -34.58 -4.26 39.84
CA LEU A 23 -35.96 -4.31 39.32
C LEU A 23 -36.15 -5.67 38.64
N THR A 24 -37.02 -6.50 39.21
CA THR A 24 -37.36 -7.81 38.65
C THR A 24 -38.72 -7.73 37.97
N ILE A 25 -38.77 -8.10 36.69
CA ILE A 25 -39.97 -8.08 35.87
C ILE A 25 -40.41 -9.52 35.64
N ASP A 26 -41.45 -9.96 36.35
CA ASP A 26 -42.02 -11.31 36.22
C ASP A 26 -43.50 -11.24 35.86
N SER A 27 -43.88 -11.98 34.80
CA SER A 27 -45.25 -12.30 34.36
C SER A 27 -46.34 -11.26 34.66
N GLY A 28 -46.07 -9.98 34.35
CA GLY A 28 -47.03 -8.88 34.44
C GLY A 28 -46.90 -7.96 35.65
N GLY A 29 -45.90 -8.16 36.52
CA GLY A 29 -45.58 -7.29 37.65
C GLY A 29 -44.14 -6.82 37.66
N ILE A 30 -43.91 -5.60 38.15
CA ILE A 30 -42.57 -5.07 38.44
C ILE A 30 -42.40 -5.10 39.95
N SER A 31 -41.38 -5.81 40.42
CA SER A 31 -40.99 -5.83 41.82
C SER A 31 -39.65 -5.13 41.98
N GLU A 32 -39.52 -4.34 43.05
CA GLU A 32 -38.31 -3.60 43.37
C GLU A 32 -37.72 -4.14 44.67
N SER A 33 -36.42 -4.44 44.65
CA SER A 33 -35.64 -4.74 45.85
C SER A 33 -34.42 -3.83 45.93
N ASN A 34 -34.12 -3.39 47.14
CA ASN A 34 -32.88 -2.67 47.43
C ASN A 34 -31.82 -3.69 47.81
N ASN A 35 -30.65 -3.58 47.19
CA ASN A 35 -29.54 -4.44 47.52
C ASN A 35 -28.70 -3.81 48.64
N THR A 36 -28.31 -4.62 49.62
CA THR A 36 -27.39 -4.21 50.69
C THR A 36 -25.97 -4.38 50.17
N ILE A 37 -25.48 -3.39 49.41
CA ILE A 37 -24.07 -3.32 49.06
C ILE A 37 -23.33 -2.99 50.35
N GLU A 38 -22.59 -3.95 50.92
CA GLU A 38 -21.54 -3.61 51.89
C GLU A 38 -20.61 -2.62 51.19
N GLU A 39 -20.29 -1.49 51.83
CA GLU A 39 -19.28 -0.54 51.36
C GLU A 39 -17.87 -1.16 51.45
N ASP A 40 -17.72 -2.41 51.02
CA ASP A 40 -16.41 -2.95 50.76
C ASP A 40 -15.86 -2.13 49.60
N ILE A 41 -14.71 -1.51 49.85
CA ILE A 41 -14.01 -0.69 48.89
C ILE A 41 -13.64 -1.66 47.79
N ILE A 42 -14.48 -1.74 46.74
CA ILE A 42 -14.15 -2.48 45.53
C ILE A 42 -12.82 -1.90 45.11
N GLN A 43 -11.76 -2.67 45.32
CA GLN A 43 -10.41 -2.23 45.07
C GLN A 43 -10.38 -1.93 43.58
N GLU A 44 -10.39 -0.65 43.25
CA GLU A 44 -10.54 -0.16 41.89
C GLU A 44 -9.52 -0.94 41.08
N ARG A 45 -10.01 -1.78 40.16
CA ARG A 45 -9.17 -2.73 39.45
C ARG A 45 -8.12 -1.88 38.78
N GLN A 46 -6.88 -1.91 39.30
CA GLN A 46 -5.82 -1.08 38.77
C GLN A 46 -5.78 -1.39 37.30
N PHE A 47 -6.11 -0.41 36.46
CA PHE A 47 -5.91 -0.54 35.03
C PHE A 47 -4.46 -0.96 34.88
N LEU A 48 -4.26 -2.19 34.40
CA LEU A 48 -2.93 -2.74 34.16
C LEU A 48 -2.14 -1.65 33.46
N ASN A 49 -1.01 -1.26 34.06
CA ASN A 49 -0.06 -0.27 33.53
C ASN A 49 -0.18 -0.23 32.02
N GLU A 50 -0.58 0.92 31.45
CA GLU A 50 -0.73 1.11 30.01
C GLU A 50 0.46 0.49 29.30
N ARG A 51 0.32 -0.75 28.84
CA ARG A 51 1.31 -1.34 27.96
C ARG A 51 1.16 -0.51 26.72
N HIS A 52 2.15 0.33 26.45
CA HIS A 52 2.30 1.02 25.18
C HIS A 52 2.03 0.00 24.08
N SER A 53 0.79 0.02 23.56
CA SER A 53 0.36 -0.94 22.57
C SER A 53 1.21 -0.65 21.34
N LYS A 54 1.96 -1.64 20.87
CA LYS A 54 2.65 -1.56 19.59
C LYS A 54 1.63 -1.67 18.47
N THR A 55 0.73 -0.70 18.41
CA THR A 55 -0.47 -0.71 17.58
C THR A 55 -0.17 -0.86 16.08
N ILE A 56 0.89 -0.20 15.60
CA ILE A 56 1.32 -0.35 14.20
C ILE A 56 1.89 -1.75 13.95
N SER A 57 2.56 -2.35 14.95
CA SER A 57 3.09 -3.71 14.83
C SER A 57 1.97 -4.76 14.83
N SER A 58 0.88 -4.53 15.56
CA SER A 58 -0.28 -5.44 15.52
C SER A 58 -1.02 -5.31 14.19
N LEU A 59 -1.16 -4.10 13.65
CA LEU A 59 -1.67 -3.89 12.28
C LEU A 59 -0.83 -4.63 11.25
N PHE A 60 0.50 -4.49 11.32
CA PHE A 60 1.42 -5.21 10.42
C PHE A 60 1.27 -6.73 10.53
N SER A 61 1.29 -7.26 11.75
CA SER A 61 1.13 -8.69 11.99
C SER A 61 -0.21 -9.21 11.46
N TRP A 62 -1.27 -8.41 11.58
CA TRP A 62 -2.59 -8.74 11.07
C TRP A 62 -2.61 -8.76 9.53
N THR A 63 -2.14 -7.68 8.88
CA THR A 63 -2.05 -7.60 7.42
C THR A 63 -1.23 -8.75 6.85
N TYR A 64 -0.05 -9.02 7.43
CA TYR A 64 0.82 -10.11 7.00
C TYR A 64 0.18 -11.48 7.19
N SER A 65 -0.48 -11.72 8.34
CA SER A 65 -1.18 -12.99 8.59
C SER A 65 -2.32 -13.21 7.58
N ILE A 66 -3.01 -12.15 7.20
CA ILE A 66 -4.11 -12.21 6.23
C ILE A 66 -3.58 -12.52 4.83
N GLU A 67 -2.54 -11.83 4.38
CA GLU A 67 -1.97 -12.03 3.05
C GLU A 67 -1.31 -13.41 2.94
N ARG A 68 -0.65 -13.90 4.00
CA ARG A 68 -0.08 -15.25 4.04
C ARG A 68 -1.14 -16.36 3.90
N ARG A 69 -2.33 -16.17 4.47
CA ARG A 69 -3.42 -17.16 4.39
C ARG A 69 -4.15 -17.11 3.06
N ASN A 70 -4.27 -15.92 2.48
CA ASN A 70 -4.97 -15.71 1.22
C ASN A 70 -4.28 -14.58 0.44
N PRO A 71 -3.33 -14.89 -0.47
CA PRO A 71 -2.47 -13.92 -1.14
C PRO A 71 -3.18 -13.22 -2.32
N VAL A 72 -4.35 -12.64 -2.05
CA VAL A 72 -5.19 -11.98 -3.06
C VAL A 72 -4.51 -10.73 -3.60
N ASP A 73 -3.79 -9.98 -2.75
CA ASP A 73 -3.14 -8.74 -3.18
C ASP A 73 -1.96 -9.05 -4.11
N THR A 74 -1.12 -10.00 -3.70
CA THR A 74 0.05 -10.42 -4.47
C THR A 74 -0.35 -11.02 -5.81
N ILE A 75 -1.32 -11.93 -5.85
CA ILE A 75 -1.79 -12.56 -7.09
C ILE A 75 -2.51 -11.55 -7.99
N GLY A 76 -3.34 -10.68 -7.39
CA GLY A 76 -4.08 -9.65 -8.10
C GLY A 76 -3.19 -8.64 -8.82
N LYS A 77 -2.03 -8.30 -8.22
CA LYS A 77 -1.02 -7.43 -8.83
C LYS A 77 -0.09 -8.17 -9.79
N ALA A 78 0.27 -9.42 -9.49
CA ALA A 78 1.18 -10.21 -10.33
C ALA A 78 0.54 -10.63 -11.68
N THR A 79 -0.74 -10.96 -11.70
CA THR A 79 -1.44 -11.43 -12.91
C THR A 79 -1.34 -10.44 -14.09
N PRO A 80 -1.77 -9.17 -13.95
CA PRO A 80 -1.63 -8.18 -15.00
C PRO A 80 -0.17 -7.76 -15.26
N ALA A 81 0.73 -7.88 -14.29
CA ALA A 81 2.16 -7.64 -14.51
C ALA A 81 2.79 -8.69 -15.42
N ILE A 82 2.46 -9.97 -15.23
CA ILE A 82 2.89 -11.07 -16.11
C ILE A 82 2.30 -10.87 -17.51
N LEU A 83 1.03 -10.47 -17.61
CA LEU A 83 0.43 -10.14 -18.90
C LEU A 83 1.18 -8.99 -19.60
N ALA A 84 1.52 -7.93 -18.87
CA ALA A 84 2.31 -6.82 -19.39
C ALA A 84 3.70 -7.26 -19.86
N LEU A 85 4.34 -8.21 -19.15
CA LEU A 85 5.61 -8.80 -19.57
C LEU A 85 5.48 -9.58 -20.89
N LEU A 86 4.45 -10.42 -21.01
CA LEU A 86 4.20 -11.18 -22.25
C LEU A 86 3.88 -10.26 -23.43
N LEU A 87 3.14 -9.17 -23.20
CA LEU A 87 2.90 -8.14 -24.21
C LEU A 87 4.19 -7.43 -24.60
N SER A 88 5.03 -7.09 -23.63
CA SER A 88 6.34 -6.46 -23.89
C SER A 88 7.25 -7.35 -24.73
N TYR A 89 7.28 -8.65 -24.42
CA TYR A 89 8.00 -9.65 -25.21
C TYR A 89 7.44 -9.79 -26.63
N SER A 90 6.11 -9.82 -26.78
CA SER A 90 5.45 -9.87 -28.09
C SER A 90 5.76 -8.64 -28.95
N VAL A 91 5.74 -7.44 -28.35
CA VAL A 91 6.12 -6.19 -29.03
C VAL A 91 7.57 -6.24 -29.48
N LEU A 92 8.49 -6.70 -28.62
CA LEU A 92 9.91 -6.75 -28.93
C LEU A 92 10.25 -7.75 -30.05
N ILE A 93 9.56 -8.89 -30.11
CA ILE A 93 9.73 -9.87 -31.20
C ILE A 93 9.03 -9.42 -32.49
N GLY A 94 7.85 -8.81 -32.37
CA GLY A 94 7.07 -8.34 -33.52
C GLY A 94 7.70 -7.12 -34.19
N MET A 95 8.47 -6.32 -33.44
CA MET A 95 9.33 -5.30 -34.01
C MET A 95 10.57 -5.96 -34.59
N ASP A 96 10.79 -5.81 -35.89
CA ASP A 96 12.07 -6.15 -36.51
C ASP A 96 13.12 -5.18 -35.96
N THR A 97 13.75 -5.54 -34.85
CA THR A 97 14.71 -4.72 -34.10
C THR A 97 15.89 -4.30 -34.99
N SER A 98 16.12 -5.02 -36.08
CA SER A 98 17.06 -4.68 -37.16
C SER A 98 16.71 -3.39 -37.92
N GLN A 99 15.43 -3.05 -38.09
CA GLN A 99 14.98 -1.82 -38.75
C GLN A 99 14.81 -0.64 -37.77
N ALA A 100 14.42 -0.90 -36.51
CA ALA A 100 14.29 0.13 -35.49
C ALA A 100 15.66 0.65 -35.02
N ALA A 101 16.64 -0.25 -34.84
CA ALA A 101 18.03 0.12 -34.53
C ALA A 101 18.72 0.91 -35.66
N LEU A 102 18.22 0.78 -36.91
CA LEU A 102 18.78 1.47 -38.08
C LEU A 102 18.41 2.96 -38.15
N SER A 103 17.39 3.42 -37.41
CA SER A 103 16.89 4.80 -37.53
C SER A 103 17.31 5.73 -36.38
N ASN A 104 17.40 5.26 -35.12
CA ASN A 104 17.96 5.99 -33.97
C ASN A 104 18.19 5.05 -32.76
N ALA A 105 19.44 4.81 -32.35
CA ALA A 105 19.78 3.95 -31.21
C ALA A 105 19.11 4.40 -29.89
N ASN A 106 19.00 5.71 -29.67
CA ASN A 106 18.42 6.29 -28.45
C ASN A 106 16.94 5.92 -28.29
N ILE A 107 16.17 5.93 -29.38
CA ILE A 107 14.74 5.57 -29.35
C ILE A 107 14.57 4.08 -29.01
N GLY A 108 15.47 3.23 -29.51
CA GLY A 108 15.51 1.81 -29.16
C GLY A 108 15.76 1.57 -27.68
N ASN A 109 16.72 2.28 -27.08
CA ASN A 109 17.05 2.16 -25.66
C ASN A 109 15.93 2.68 -24.75
N HIS A 110 15.28 3.80 -25.08
CA HIS A 110 14.13 4.28 -24.33
C HIS A 110 12.95 3.30 -24.37
N LEU A 111 12.64 2.75 -25.55
CA LEU A 111 11.58 1.76 -25.67
C LEU A 111 11.92 0.48 -24.89
N ALA A 112 13.15 -0.02 -25.00
CA ALA A 112 13.59 -1.18 -24.26
C ALA A 112 13.51 -0.96 -22.74
N ALA A 113 13.99 0.18 -22.25
CA ALA A 113 13.90 0.55 -20.85
C ALA A 113 12.43 0.61 -20.36
N ALA A 114 11.54 1.20 -21.17
CA ALA A 114 10.11 1.23 -20.88
C ALA A 114 9.52 -0.17 -20.77
N LEU A 115 9.79 -1.05 -21.74
CA LEU A 115 9.30 -2.43 -21.76
C LEU A 115 9.83 -3.24 -20.57
N VAL A 116 11.09 -3.03 -20.18
CA VAL A 116 11.68 -3.70 -19.01
C VAL A 116 10.99 -3.29 -17.71
N LEU A 117 10.73 -2.00 -17.51
CA LEU A 117 10.15 -1.48 -16.26
C LEU A 117 8.62 -1.61 -16.19
N THR A 118 7.93 -1.75 -17.33
CA THR A 118 6.45 -1.76 -17.40
C THR A 118 5.81 -2.83 -16.50
N PRO A 119 6.23 -4.11 -16.49
CA PRO A 119 5.62 -5.13 -15.62
C PRO A 119 5.66 -4.75 -14.14
N ALA A 120 6.79 -4.23 -13.67
CA ALA A 120 6.96 -3.79 -12.30
C ALA A 120 6.09 -2.56 -11.99
N PHE A 121 6.07 -1.58 -12.89
CA PHE A 121 5.22 -0.39 -12.76
C PHE A 121 3.72 -0.73 -12.71
N ILE A 122 3.26 -1.63 -13.59
CA ILE A 122 1.86 -2.10 -13.57
C ILE A 122 1.53 -2.74 -12.22
N SER A 123 2.41 -3.60 -11.69
CA SER A 123 2.21 -4.21 -10.37
C SER A 123 2.11 -3.19 -9.22
N ALA A 124 2.76 -2.03 -9.38
CA ALA A 124 2.78 -0.97 -8.38
C ALA A 124 1.52 -0.11 -8.37
N VAL A 125 0.92 0.15 -9.54
CA VAL A 125 -0.21 1.08 -9.73
C VAL A 125 -1.58 0.43 -9.51
N ILE A 126 -1.67 -0.90 -9.59
CA ILE A 126 -2.93 -1.63 -9.39
C ILE A 126 -3.47 -1.43 -7.98
N SER A 127 -4.80 -1.30 -7.88
CA SER A 127 -5.50 -1.11 -6.63
C SER A 127 -5.23 -2.25 -5.65
N PRO A 128 -4.81 -1.97 -4.41
CA PRO A 128 -4.53 -3.01 -3.44
C PRO A 128 -5.81 -3.66 -2.93
N ALA A 129 -5.80 -4.99 -2.80
CA ALA A 129 -6.90 -5.77 -2.26
C ALA A 129 -7.19 -5.42 -0.78
N MET A 130 -6.21 -4.84 -0.07
CA MET A 130 -6.39 -4.38 1.31
C MET A 130 -7.49 -3.32 1.46
N ILE A 131 -7.75 -2.49 0.44
CA ILE A 131 -8.84 -1.50 0.51
C ILE A 131 -10.19 -2.20 0.71
N ARG A 132 -10.42 -3.30 -0.01
CA ARG A 132 -11.64 -4.09 0.16
C ARG A 132 -11.71 -4.71 1.56
N ARG A 133 -10.60 -5.26 2.05
CA ARG A 133 -10.54 -5.86 3.40
C ARG A 133 -10.77 -4.84 4.52
N LEU A 134 -10.32 -3.59 4.35
CA LEU A 134 -10.59 -2.51 5.31
C LEU A 134 -12.04 -2.02 5.23
N SER A 135 -12.68 -2.13 4.07
CA SER A 135 -14.11 -1.79 3.91
C SER A 135 -15.06 -2.86 4.46
N GLU A 136 -14.59 -4.11 4.60
CA GLU A 136 -15.38 -5.22 5.13
C GLU A 136 -15.62 -5.07 6.64
N GLU A 137 -16.88 -5.23 7.08
CA GLU A 137 -17.31 -5.28 8.48
C GLU A 137 -16.79 -4.13 9.38
N GLU A 138 -16.60 -2.94 8.80
CA GLU A 138 -16.05 -1.77 9.49
C GLU A 138 -14.64 -1.99 10.09
N CYS A 139 -13.89 -2.98 9.60
CA CYS A 139 -12.54 -3.30 10.07
C CYS A 139 -11.60 -2.10 9.97
N GLY A 140 -11.72 -1.29 8.91
CA GLY A 140 -10.98 -0.05 8.74
C GLY A 140 -11.28 0.99 9.82
N LYS A 141 -12.54 1.11 10.28
CA LYS A 141 -12.91 2.01 11.38
C LYS A 141 -12.35 1.52 12.71
N TRP A 142 -12.32 0.20 12.93
CA TRP A 142 -11.71 -0.37 14.11
C TRP A 142 -10.21 -0.07 14.16
N TRP A 143 -9.49 -0.32 13.06
CA TRP A 143 -8.07 -0.01 12.99
C TRP A 143 -7.77 1.49 13.03
N SER A 144 -8.63 2.34 12.47
CA SER A 144 -8.46 3.79 12.57
C SER A 144 -8.67 4.29 14.00
N ALA A 145 -9.61 3.72 14.75
CA ALA A 145 -9.80 4.02 16.17
C ALA A 145 -8.61 3.56 17.03
N VAL A 146 -8.01 2.40 16.69
CA VAL A 146 -6.89 1.83 17.45
C VAL A 146 -5.57 2.53 17.12
N CYS A 147 -5.27 2.78 15.83
CA CYS A 147 -4.02 3.39 15.34
C CYS A 147 -4.04 4.93 15.36
N GLY A 148 -5.22 5.54 15.42
CA GLY A 148 -5.39 7.00 15.36
C GLY A 148 -4.85 7.60 14.04
N PRO A 149 -4.21 8.78 14.08
CA PRO A 149 -3.80 9.50 12.86
C PRO A 149 -2.70 8.78 12.06
N GLN A 150 -2.04 7.78 12.64
CA GLN A 150 -1.00 6.99 11.97
C GLN A 150 -1.57 5.85 11.12
N PHE A 151 -2.89 5.63 11.15
CA PHE A 151 -3.53 4.55 10.41
C PHE A 151 -3.26 4.64 8.90
N ARG A 152 -3.53 5.80 8.29
CA ARG A 152 -3.41 6.04 6.85
C ARG A 152 -1.98 5.93 6.30
N PRO A 153 -0.95 6.57 6.91
CA PRO A 153 0.42 6.35 6.45
C PRO A 153 0.83 4.87 6.61
N ALA A 154 0.47 4.22 7.73
CA ALA A 154 0.81 2.82 7.94
C ALA A 154 0.14 1.90 6.90
N THR A 155 -1.16 2.06 6.64
CA THR A 155 -1.87 1.21 5.68
C THR A 155 -1.40 1.43 4.24
N SER A 156 -1.01 2.65 3.86
CA SER A 156 -0.46 2.90 2.52
C SER A 156 0.81 2.09 2.26
N ILE A 157 1.73 2.05 3.23
CA ILE A 157 2.97 1.29 3.15
C ILE A 157 2.68 -0.21 3.20
N MET A 158 1.81 -0.66 4.10
CA MET A 158 1.52 -2.10 4.24
C MET A 158 0.70 -2.68 3.08
N ALA A 159 -0.10 -1.86 2.39
CA ALA A 159 -0.84 -2.25 1.19
C ALA A 159 0.02 -2.17 -0.08
N SER A 160 1.19 -1.54 0.01
CA SER A 160 2.08 -1.31 -1.12
C SER A 160 2.64 -2.63 -1.65
N SER A 161 2.87 -2.68 -2.95
CA SER A 161 3.56 -3.77 -3.61
C SER A 161 5.06 -3.68 -3.34
N ILE A 162 5.49 -3.88 -2.10
CA ILE A 162 6.91 -3.76 -1.73
C ILE A 162 7.72 -4.91 -2.33
N LEU A 163 7.13 -6.10 -2.41
CA LEU A 163 7.86 -7.31 -2.79
C LEU A 163 7.95 -7.55 -4.30
N LEU A 164 6.93 -7.18 -5.09
CA LEU A 164 6.84 -7.57 -6.50
C LEU A 164 7.73 -6.77 -7.48
N PRO A 165 7.98 -5.45 -7.33
CA PRO A 165 8.73 -4.67 -8.31
C PRO A 165 10.12 -5.23 -8.60
N LEU A 166 10.83 -5.67 -7.56
CA LEU A 166 12.20 -6.18 -7.69
C LEU A 166 12.28 -7.50 -8.47
N PRO A 167 11.58 -8.59 -8.09
CA PRO A 167 11.60 -9.80 -8.89
C PRO A 167 11.02 -9.58 -10.30
N LEU A 168 10.03 -8.70 -10.48
CA LEU A 168 9.45 -8.44 -11.80
C LEU A 168 10.40 -7.69 -12.73
N THR A 169 11.14 -6.68 -12.24
CA THR A 169 12.13 -5.97 -13.07
C THR A 169 13.23 -6.90 -13.54
N TYR A 170 13.78 -7.73 -12.65
CA TYR A 170 14.81 -8.71 -13.02
C TYR A 170 14.27 -9.81 -13.94
N LEU A 171 13.05 -10.33 -13.68
CA LEU A 171 12.41 -11.29 -14.57
C LEU A 171 12.15 -10.70 -15.95
N SER A 172 11.72 -9.44 -16.00
CA SER A 172 11.48 -8.71 -17.24
C SER A 172 12.76 -8.54 -18.05
N TRP A 173 13.85 -8.12 -17.40
CA TRP A 173 15.17 -8.07 -18.02
C TRP A 173 15.59 -9.44 -18.56
N PHE A 174 15.48 -10.51 -17.77
CA PHE A 174 15.87 -11.86 -18.17
C PHE A 174 15.10 -12.37 -19.40
N VAL A 175 13.81 -12.07 -19.49
CA VAL A 175 12.96 -12.48 -20.63
C VAL A 175 13.27 -11.67 -21.88
N LEU A 176 13.57 -10.38 -21.74
CA LEU A 176 13.74 -9.46 -22.86
C LEU A 176 15.19 -9.35 -23.35
N SER A 177 16.20 -9.60 -22.51
CA SER A 177 17.61 -9.33 -22.80
C SER A 177 18.14 -10.08 -24.03
N GLY A 178 17.63 -11.27 -24.31
CA GLY A 178 18.03 -12.06 -25.48
C GLY A 178 17.63 -11.44 -26.83
N SER A 179 16.70 -10.48 -26.83
CA SER A 179 16.21 -9.79 -28.02
C SER A 179 16.66 -8.33 -28.09
N LEU A 180 17.42 -7.85 -27.10
CA LEU A 180 17.91 -6.48 -27.02
C LEU A 180 19.32 -6.37 -27.63
N PRO A 181 19.61 -5.35 -28.46
CA PRO A 181 20.92 -5.14 -29.06
C PRO A 181 21.90 -4.45 -28.08
N VAL A 182 22.05 -4.98 -26.86
CA VAL A 182 22.76 -4.30 -25.77
C VAL A 182 24.03 -5.07 -25.38
N ASP A 183 25.18 -4.46 -25.67
CA ASP A 183 26.51 -5.02 -25.35
C ASP A 183 26.85 -4.94 -23.84
N SER A 184 26.15 -4.10 -23.08
CA SER A 184 26.41 -3.76 -21.66
C SER A 184 25.54 -4.53 -20.65
N SER A 185 25.17 -5.77 -20.96
CA SER A 185 24.18 -6.55 -20.18
C SER A 185 24.51 -6.74 -18.68
N GLU A 186 25.79 -6.90 -18.33
CA GLU A 186 26.23 -7.11 -16.94
C GLU A 186 26.13 -5.82 -16.09
N GLU A 187 26.40 -4.67 -16.69
CA GLU A 187 26.34 -3.39 -15.98
C GLU A 187 24.89 -2.99 -15.69
N VAL A 188 23.99 -3.19 -16.65
CA VAL A 188 22.56 -2.93 -16.45
C VAL A 188 22.00 -3.80 -15.33
N LEU A 189 22.32 -5.10 -15.31
CA LEU A 189 21.91 -6.04 -14.26
C LEU A 189 22.35 -5.60 -12.86
N ARG A 190 23.55 -5.01 -12.75
CA ARG A 190 24.10 -4.53 -11.48
C ARG A 190 23.34 -3.32 -10.94
N TRP A 191 22.77 -2.48 -11.79
CA TRP A 191 22.13 -1.22 -11.39
C TRP A 191 20.60 -1.26 -11.44
N LEU A 192 20.00 -2.31 -12.01
CA LEU A 192 18.55 -2.45 -12.18
C LEU A 192 17.75 -2.38 -10.87
N TRP A 193 18.37 -2.73 -9.73
CA TRP A 193 17.74 -2.60 -8.42
C TRP A 193 17.39 -1.15 -8.04
N LEU A 194 18.13 -0.15 -8.54
CA LEU A 194 17.88 1.26 -8.20
C LEU A 194 16.54 1.77 -8.77
N PRO A 195 16.27 1.68 -10.10
CA PRO A 195 14.94 1.97 -10.62
C PRO A 195 13.85 1.14 -9.95
N SER A 196 14.13 -0.14 -9.63
CA SER A 196 13.15 -0.98 -8.96
C SER A 196 12.80 -0.52 -7.54
N LEU A 197 13.73 0.07 -6.78
CA LEU A 197 13.42 0.64 -5.48
C LEU A 197 12.49 1.85 -5.61
N VAL A 198 12.70 2.69 -6.62
CA VAL A 198 11.80 3.83 -6.85
C VAL A 198 10.40 3.36 -7.28
N ILE A 199 10.28 2.23 -7.98
CA ILE A 199 8.95 1.63 -8.26
C ILE A 199 8.23 1.22 -6.95
N ILE A 200 8.96 0.87 -5.88
CA ILE A 200 8.36 0.64 -4.56
C ILE A 200 7.82 1.96 -3.99
N ASP A 201 8.55 3.07 -4.11
CA ASP A 201 8.06 4.41 -3.71
C ASP A 201 6.80 4.79 -4.50
N ILE A 202 6.80 4.55 -5.82
CA ILE A 202 5.62 4.72 -6.68
C ILE A 202 4.47 3.86 -6.19
N SER A 203 4.72 2.62 -5.75
CA SER A 203 3.67 1.75 -5.23
C SER A 203 3.09 2.29 -3.92
N CYS A 204 3.90 2.80 -3.01
CA CYS A 204 3.41 3.47 -1.79
C CYS A 204 2.55 4.70 -2.11
N ALA A 205 2.97 5.51 -3.10
CA ALA A 205 2.20 6.66 -3.56
C ALA A 205 0.86 6.22 -4.21
N ALA A 206 0.88 5.19 -5.06
CA ALA A 206 -0.31 4.64 -5.69
C ALA A 206 -1.31 4.11 -4.67
N THR A 207 -0.86 3.36 -3.65
CA THR A 207 -1.76 2.85 -2.61
C THR A 207 -2.35 3.96 -1.76
N ALA A 208 -1.59 5.01 -1.44
CA ALA A 208 -2.12 6.18 -0.76
C ALA A 208 -3.19 6.90 -1.59
N LEU A 209 -3.01 7.01 -2.91
CA LEU A 209 -4.02 7.57 -3.81
C LEU A 209 -5.28 6.69 -3.89
N HIS A 210 -5.12 5.36 -3.95
CA HIS A 210 -6.27 4.46 -3.94
C HIS A 210 -7.04 4.53 -2.62
N LEU A 211 -6.36 4.66 -1.48
CA LEU A 211 -6.98 4.88 -0.17
C LEU A 211 -7.72 6.23 -0.12
N LEU A 212 -7.10 7.31 -0.61
CA LEU A 212 -7.75 8.61 -0.72
C LEU A 212 -9.04 8.53 -1.54
N VAL A 213 -9.03 7.82 -2.66
CA VAL A 213 -10.20 7.70 -3.54
C VAL A 213 -11.29 6.81 -2.93
N SER A 214 -10.93 5.78 -2.15
CA SER A 214 -11.93 4.97 -1.45
C SER A 214 -12.72 5.78 -0.41
N ASP A 215 -12.12 6.83 0.14
CA ASP A 215 -12.76 7.70 1.14
C ASP A 215 -13.64 8.79 0.50
N LEU A 216 -13.55 9.02 -0.81
CA LEU A 216 -14.37 10.03 -1.49
C LEU A 216 -15.83 9.59 -1.59
N ARG A 217 -16.75 10.43 -1.07
CA ARG A 217 -18.21 10.25 -1.07
C ARG A 217 -18.84 9.98 -2.44
N ARG A 218 -18.12 10.30 -3.53
CA ARG A 218 -18.47 9.97 -4.91
C ARG A 218 -17.28 9.25 -5.56
N SER A 219 -17.07 7.99 -5.17
CA SER A 219 -16.04 7.13 -5.75
C SER A 219 -16.41 6.72 -7.17
N GLY A 220 -16.11 7.60 -8.13
CA GLY A 220 -16.16 7.26 -9.55
C GLY A 220 -14.81 6.68 -9.99
N ALA A 221 -14.84 5.64 -10.82
CA ALA A 221 -13.63 5.03 -11.39
C ALA A 221 -12.70 6.05 -12.09
N ALA A 222 -13.28 7.12 -12.66
CA ALA A 222 -12.52 8.18 -13.34
C ALA A 222 -11.59 8.98 -12.39
N VAL A 223 -11.96 9.17 -11.12
CA VAL A 223 -11.15 9.97 -10.19
C VAL A 223 -9.87 9.21 -9.81
N ALA A 224 -9.97 7.89 -9.62
CA ALA A 224 -8.80 7.02 -9.40
C ALA A 224 -7.82 7.08 -10.57
N SER A 225 -8.32 6.88 -11.80
CA SER A 225 -7.47 6.89 -12.99
C SER A 225 -6.81 8.26 -13.23
N LEU A 226 -7.52 9.36 -12.98
CA LEU A 226 -6.96 10.71 -13.13
C LEU A 226 -5.89 11.02 -12.07
N LEU A 227 -6.04 10.55 -10.83
CA LEU A 227 -5.04 10.77 -9.81
C LEU A 227 -3.79 9.93 -10.03
N LEU A 228 -3.94 8.68 -10.52
CA LEU A 228 -2.79 7.82 -10.81
C LEU A 228 -1.95 8.28 -12.00
N ILE A 229 -2.50 9.11 -12.90
CA ILE A 229 -1.75 9.63 -14.07
C ILE A 229 -0.50 10.41 -13.66
N VAL A 230 -0.51 11.04 -12.46
CA VAL A 230 0.64 11.78 -11.94
C VAL A 230 1.87 10.88 -11.76
N LEU A 231 1.66 9.58 -11.53
CA LEU A 231 2.73 8.60 -11.33
C LEU A 231 3.38 8.15 -12.65
N ILE A 232 2.83 8.54 -13.80
CA ILE A 232 3.50 8.33 -15.09
C ILE A 232 4.78 9.17 -15.16
N TRP A 233 4.81 10.35 -14.53
CA TRP A 233 5.99 11.20 -14.55
C TRP A 233 7.23 10.54 -13.91
N PRO A 234 7.19 10.09 -12.63
CA PRO A 234 8.34 9.41 -12.05
C PRO A 234 8.67 8.12 -12.81
N PHE A 235 7.69 7.44 -13.43
CA PHE A 235 7.98 6.31 -14.31
C PHE A 235 8.79 6.71 -15.55
N MET A 236 8.43 7.80 -16.24
CA MET A 236 9.19 8.29 -17.39
C MET A 236 10.63 8.69 -17.04
N GLU A 237 10.85 9.28 -15.87
CA GLU A 237 12.21 9.56 -15.36
C GLU A 237 13.02 8.28 -15.12
N LEU A 238 12.39 7.19 -14.67
CA LEU A 238 13.07 5.89 -14.54
C LEU A 238 13.39 5.26 -15.89
N VAL A 239 12.52 5.44 -16.88
CA VAL A 239 12.79 5.00 -18.26
C VAL A 239 13.97 5.76 -18.84
N ASP A 240 14.04 7.06 -18.63
CA ASP A 240 15.17 7.89 -19.05
C ASP A 240 16.47 7.42 -18.38
N ALA A 241 16.46 7.29 -17.06
CA ALA A 241 17.61 6.81 -16.29
C ALA A 241 18.10 5.43 -16.77
N LEU A 242 17.18 4.47 -16.96
CA LEU A 242 17.55 3.13 -17.41
C LEU A 242 18.07 3.14 -18.85
N SER A 243 17.51 3.98 -19.73
CA SER A 243 18.01 4.11 -21.11
C SER A 243 19.45 4.63 -21.16
N VAL A 244 19.81 5.60 -20.30
CA VAL A 244 21.18 6.12 -20.17
C VAL A 244 22.11 5.05 -19.61
N ILE A 245 21.65 4.26 -18.62
CA ILE A 245 22.42 3.12 -18.08
C ILE A 245 22.68 2.06 -19.16
N MET A 246 21.72 1.81 -20.06
CA MET A 246 21.89 0.87 -21.17
C MET A 246 22.90 1.37 -22.21
N GLU A 247 22.97 2.68 -22.45
CA GLU A 247 23.85 3.28 -23.46
C GLU A 247 25.29 3.49 -22.96
N VAL A 248 25.46 4.14 -21.81
CA VAL A 248 26.77 4.62 -21.32
C VAL A 248 27.17 3.96 -19.99
N GLY A 249 26.27 3.24 -19.34
CA GLY A 249 26.50 2.69 -18.00
C GLY A 249 26.15 3.69 -16.89
N MET A 250 26.49 3.34 -15.65
CA MET A 250 26.14 4.15 -14.49
C MET A 250 27.22 5.19 -14.19
N SER A 251 26.85 6.46 -14.18
CA SER A 251 27.70 7.54 -13.65
C SER A 251 27.31 7.90 -12.21
N SER A 252 28.30 8.14 -11.36
CA SER A 252 28.09 8.64 -9.99
C SER A 252 27.98 10.17 -9.92
N GLU A 253 28.06 10.85 -11.07
CA GLU A 253 27.95 12.29 -11.15
C GLU A 253 26.49 12.73 -10.97
N ILE A 254 26.28 13.75 -10.13
CA ILE A 254 24.97 14.38 -9.92
C ILE A 254 24.92 15.59 -10.84
N SER A 255 24.64 15.36 -12.11
CA SER A 255 24.38 16.40 -13.10
C SER A 255 22.97 16.21 -13.66
N ILE A 256 22.36 17.28 -14.15
CA ILE A 256 21.05 17.21 -14.79
C ILE A 256 21.19 16.35 -16.05
N GLY A 257 20.39 15.29 -16.16
CA GLY A 257 20.52 14.27 -17.20
C GLY A 257 21.39 13.06 -16.82
N SER A 258 21.93 13.01 -15.59
CA SER A 258 22.56 11.80 -15.09
C SER A 258 21.51 10.79 -14.59
N PRO A 259 21.76 9.47 -14.73
CA PRO A 259 20.80 8.45 -14.33
C PRO A 259 20.49 8.52 -12.83
N LEU A 260 21.48 8.85 -12.00
CA LEU A 260 21.31 8.99 -10.56
C LEU A 260 20.42 10.19 -10.22
N ALA A 261 20.57 11.31 -10.92
CA ALA A 261 19.72 12.49 -10.71
C ALA A 261 18.25 12.19 -11.05
N SER A 262 17.97 11.54 -12.19
CA SER A 262 16.62 11.15 -12.59
C SER A 262 15.98 10.17 -11.60
N ILE A 263 16.74 9.20 -11.08
CA ILE A 263 16.26 8.25 -10.04
C ILE A 263 15.88 9.00 -8.76
N ILE A 264 16.70 9.95 -8.30
CA ILE A 264 16.40 10.77 -7.11
C ILE A 264 15.16 11.63 -7.34
N ILE A 265 15.07 12.30 -8.50
CA ILE A 265 13.92 13.13 -8.86
C ILE A 265 12.64 12.28 -8.86
N ALA A 266 12.66 11.09 -9.46
CA ALA A 266 11.53 10.17 -9.48
C ALA A 266 11.09 9.73 -8.07
N SER A 267 12.03 9.47 -7.17
CA SER A 267 11.74 9.13 -5.77
C SER A 267 11.13 10.32 -5.01
N ILE A 268 11.68 11.53 -5.18
CA ILE A 268 11.16 12.75 -4.55
C ILE A 268 9.72 13.03 -5.02
N ILE A 269 9.45 12.91 -6.33
CA ILE A 269 8.11 13.12 -6.87
C ILE A 269 7.14 12.10 -6.26
N SER A 270 7.51 10.82 -6.22
CA SER A 270 6.70 9.77 -5.59
C SER A 270 6.42 10.05 -4.11
N ALA A 271 7.44 10.47 -3.35
CA ALA A 271 7.30 10.82 -1.95
C ALA A 271 6.38 12.04 -1.72
N MET A 272 6.44 13.05 -2.60
CA MET A 272 5.56 14.21 -2.54
C MET A 272 4.10 13.84 -2.83
N VAL A 273 3.87 13.01 -3.85
CA VAL A 273 2.53 12.49 -4.17
C VAL A 273 1.98 11.68 -2.99
N TRP A 274 2.79 10.80 -2.41
CA TRP A 274 2.43 10.04 -1.21
C TRP A 274 2.07 10.96 -0.04
N ALA A 275 2.90 11.96 0.26
CA ALA A 275 2.67 12.89 1.35
C ALA A 275 1.35 13.65 1.19
N VAL A 276 1.07 14.18 -0.01
CA VAL A 276 -0.20 14.85 -0.32
C VAL A 276 -1.38 13.90 -0.13
N ALA A 277 -1.27 12.66 -0.64
CA ALA A 277 -2.33 11.67 -0.55
C ALA A 277 -2.64 11.23 0.89
N VAL A 278 -1.66 11.24 1.79
CA VAL A 278 -1.83 10.88 3.21
C VAL A 278 -2.33 12.05 4.06
N ILE A 279 -1.92 13.28 3.74
CA ILE A 279 -2.23 14.48 4.56
C ILE A 279 -3.65 15.00 4.34
N ILE A 280 -4.23 14.82 3.16
CA ILE A 280 -5.61 15.28 2.88
C ILE A 280 -6.58 14.56 3.83
N PRO A 281 -7.27 15.29 4.73
CA PRO A 281 -8.13 14.69 5.74
C PRO A 281 -9.37 14.03 5.14
N ASP A 282 -9.87 13.02 5.84
CA ASP A 282 -11.13 12.34 5.52
C ASP A 282 -12.29 13.36 5.57
N ALA A 283 -13.13 13.38 4.54
CA ALA A 283 -14.23 14.35 4.38
C ALA A 283 -15.56 13.86 4.94
#